data_AF-A0A7S1NJL9-F1
#
_entry.id   AF-A0A7S1NJL9-F1
#
_cell.length_a   1.000
_cell.length_b   1.000
_cell.length_c   1.000
_cell.angle_alpha   90.00
_cell.angle_beta   90.00
_cell.angle_gamma   90.00
#
_symmetry.space_group_name_H-M   'P 1'
#
loop_
_entity.id
_entity.type
_entity.pdbx_description
1 polymer ?
#
loop_
_entity_poly.entity_id
_entity_poly.type
_entity_poly.pdbx_seq_one_letter_code
_entity_poly.pdbx_strand_id
1 'polypeptide(L)'
;AGRVTDGYKRLKATAKDKGAALQACVLESRRFKQTLEAVCRTAPPDAPPGEAARLDNQKAELVERLQAAQQEMDALSADIRRLKQECEYSQLHLQKVQHVWRHDFDTWWGIVDFIANS
;
A
#
# COMPACT_ATOMS: atom_id res chain seq x y z
N ALA A 1 -15.48 16.75 -15.32
CA ALA A 1 -15.04 15.34 -15.40
C ALA A 1 -13.52 15.16 -15.19
N GLY A 2 -12.63 15.90 -15.87
CA GLY A 2 -11.17 15.70 -15.84
C GLY A 2 -10.52 15.65 -14.44
N ARG A 3 -10.86 16.59 -13.55
CA ARG A 3 -10.25 16.67 -12.20
C ARG A 3 -10.50 15.43 -11.32
N VAL A 4 -11.66 14.78 -11.46
CA VAL A 4 -12.02 13.58 -10.67
C VAL A 4 -11.33 12.34 -11.23
N THR A 5 -11.29 12.21 -12.56
CA THR A 5 -10.58 11.11 -13.22
C THR A 5 -9.07 11.18 -12.99
N ASP A 6 -8.49 12.39 -12.94
CA ASP A 6 -7.07 12.58 -12.65
C ASP A 6 -6.75 12.32 -11.17
N GLY A 7 -7.66 12.67 -10.25
CA GLY A 7 -7.58 12.30 -8.84
C GLY A 7 -7.54 10.78 -8.65
N TYR A 8 -8.46 10.05 -9.28
CA TYR A 8 -8.50 8.59 -9.21
C TYR A 8 -7.23 7.93 -9.79
N LYS A 9 -6.71 8.42 -10.93
CA LYS A 9 -5.45 7.93 -11.50
C LYS A 9 -4.27 8.13 -10.54
N ARG A 10 -4.19 9.28 -9.88
CA ARG A 10 -3.15 9.57 -8.88
C ARG A 10 -3.25 8.65 -7.68
N LEU A 11 -4.45 8.49 -7.10
CA LEU A 11 -4.67 7.57 -5.97
C LEU A 11 -4.24 6.13 -6.31
N LYS A 12 -4.58 5.66 -7.51
CA LYS A 12 -4.18 4.34 -7.99
C LYS A 12 -2.67 4.20 -8.16
N ALA A 13 -2.00 5.24 -8.67
CA ALA A 13 -0.54 5.26 -8.78
C ALA A 13 0.12 5.23 -7.39
N THR A 14 -0.32 6.07 -6.46
CA THR A 14 0.19 6.10 -5.08
C THR A 14 -0.02 4.76 -4.36
N ALA A 15 -1.16 4.10 -4.55
CA ALA A 15 -1.40 2.77 -3.98
C ALA A 15 -0.44 1.72 -4.55
N LYS A 16 -0.12 1.79 -5.84
CA LYS A 16 0.88 0.92 -6.48
C LYS A 16 2.28 1.15 -5.92
N ASP A 17 2.69 2.42 -5.78
CA ASP A 17 4.01 2.79 -5.27
C ASP A 17 4.18 2.35 -3.81
N LYS A 18 3.18 2.59 -2.96
CA LYS A 18 3.18 2.09 -1.58
C LYS A 18 3.15 0.55 -1.50
N GLY A 19 2.47 -0.12 -2.42
CA GLY A 19 2.52 -1.57 -2.54
C GLY A 19 3.93 -2.10 -2.86
N ALA A 20 4.64 -1.43 -3.76
CA ALA A 20 6.04 -1.75 -4.06
C ALA A 20 6.96 -1.51 -2.85
N ALA A 21 6.75 -0.41 -2.11
CA ALA A 21 7.48 -0.13 -0.87
C ALA A 21 7.23 -1.20 0.20
N LEU A 22 5.98 -1.63 0.37
CA LEU A 22 5.64 -2.72 1.30
C LEU A 22 6.36 -4.02 0.90
N GLN A 23 6.40 -4.34 -0.39
CA GLN A 23 7.11 -5.53 -0.88
C GLN A 23 8.62 -5.44 -0.62
N ALA A 24 9.23 -4.27 -0.77
CA ALA A 24 10.63 -4.05 -0.43
C ALA A 24 10.88 -4.26 1.07
N CYS A 25 10.03 -3.71 1.94
CA CYS A 25 10.15 -3.84 3.39
C CYS A 25 9.98 -5.31 3.86
N VAL A 26 9.10 -6.08 3.22
CA VAL A 26 8.97 -7.54 3.44
C VAL A 26 10.25 -8.28 3.08
N LEU A 27 10.86 -7.97 1.93
CA LEU A 27 12.10 -8.60 1.49
C LEU A 27 13.26 -8.26 2.42
N GLU A 28 13.32 -7.02 2.89
CA GLU A 28 14.33 -6.57 3.84
C GLU A 28 14.18 -7.26 5.19
N SER A 29 12.97 -7.33 5.74
CA SER A 29 12.67 -8.10 6.95
C SER A 29 13.06 -9.58 6.81
N ARG A 30 12.85 -10.18 5.64
CA ARG A 30 13.30 -11.56 5.37
C ARG A 30 14.83 -11.68 5.40
N ARG A 31 15.54 -10.72 4.80
CA ARG A 31 17.01 -10.68 4.83
C ARG A 31 17.52 -10.53 6.27
N PHE A 32 16.97 -9.61 7.05
CA PHE A 32 17.37 -9.44 8.45
C PHE A 32 17.13 -10.71 9.28
N LYS A 33 16.00 -11.41 9.08
CA LYS A 33 15.75 -12.70 9.75
C LYS A 33 16.80 -13.75 9.38
N GLN A 34 17.16 -13.86 8.09
CA GLN A 34 18.21 -14.78 7.65
C GLN A 34 19.58 -14.43 8.24
N THR A 35 19.93 -13.14 8.30
CA THR A 35 21.17 -12.67 8.94
C THR A 35 21.16 -12.99 10.43
N LEU A 36 20.03 -12.76 11.12
CA LEU A 36 19.90 -13.06 12.55
C LEU A 36 20.03 -14.56 12.83
N GLU A 37 19.40 -15.42 12.01
CA GLU A 37 19.57 -16.87 12.10
C GLU A 37 21.03 -17.29 11.87
N ALA A 38 21.71 -16.69 10.89
CA ALA A 38 23.12 -16.95 10.64
C ALA A 38 23.98 -16.57 11.85
N VAL A 39 23.78 -15.36 12.40
CA VAL A 39 24.48 -14.88 13.61
C VAL A 39 24.24 -15.79 14.81
N CYS A 40 23.00 -16.28 14.99
CA CYS A 40 22.66 -17.20 16.08
C CYS A 40 23.31 -18.59 15.91
N ARG A 41 23.52 -19.06 14.68
CA ARG A 41 24.21 -20.34 14.42
C ARG A 41 25.73 -20.23 14.57
N THR A 42 26.29 -19.05 14.37
CA THR A 42 27.74 -18.82 14.45
C THR A 42 28.25 -18.55 15.86
N ALA A 43 27.41 -18.56 16.90
CA ALA A 43 27.84 -18.33 18.27
C ALA A 43 28.45 -19.62 18.88
N PRO A 44 29.79 -19.74 19.04
CA PRO A 44 30.35 -20.87 19.76
C PRO A 44 30.03 -20.72 21.27
N PRO A 45 29.70 -21.82 21.97
CA PRO A 45 29.37 -21.80 23.39
C PRO A 45 30.53 -21.31 24.29
N ASP A 46 31.77 -21.34 23.79
CA ASP A 46 33.00 -20.91 24.48
C ASP A 46 33.62 -19.63 23.87
N ALA A 47 32.81 -18.78 23.22
CA ALA A 47 33.30 -17.50 22.70
C ALA A 47 33.96 -16.66 23.83
N PRO A 48 35.13 -16.05 23.61
CA PRO A 48 35.71 -15.15 24.60
C PRO A 48 34.72 -14.02 24.91
N PRO A 49 34.68 -13.49 26.15
CA PRO A 49 33.63 -12.57 26.61
C PRO A 49 33.48 -11.30 25.75
N GLY A 50 34.54 -10.85 25.09
CA GLY A 50 34.48 -9.74 24.13
C GLY A 50 33.79 -10.07 22.80
N GLU A 51 33.85 -11.30 22.34
CA GLU A 51 33.16 -11.77 21.12
C GLU A 51 31.69 -12.10 21.41
N ALA A 52 31.40 -12.69 22.57
CA ALA A 52 30.04 -12.91 23.03
C ALA A 52 29.25 -11.59 23.14
N ALA A 53 29.85 -10.55 23.76
CA ALA A 53 29.23 -9.23 23.87
C ALA A 53 29.01 -8.56 22.50
N ARG A 54 29.91 -8.77 21.53
CA ARG A 54 29.74 -8.26 20.16
C ARG A 54 28.60 -8.95 19.42
N LEU A 55 28.49 -10.28 19.55
CA LEU A 55 27.39 -11.06 18.96
C LEU A 55 26.04 -10.68 19.57
N ASP A 56 25.98 -10.49 20.88
CA ASP A 56 24.76 -10.04 21.56
C ASP A 56 24.35 -8.64 21.14
N ASN A 57 25.29 -7.70 21.02
CA ASN A 57 25.02 -6.36 20.49
C ASN A 57 24.53 -6.42 19.03
N GLN A 58 25.14 -7.24 18.20
CA GLN A 58 24.74 -7.40 16.80
C GLN A 58 23.34 -8.03 16.67
N LYS A 59 23.02 -8.99 17.54
CA LYS A 59 21.69 -9.59 17.63
C LYS A 59 20.65 -8.57 18.08
N ALA A 60 20.94 -7.76 19.09
CA ALA A 60 20.06 -6.70 19.56
C ALA A 60 19.77 -5.67 18.46
N GLU A 61 20.80 -5.22 17.73
CA GLU A 61 20.65 -4.29 16.62
C GLU A 61 19.78 -4.87 15.48
N LEU A 62 19.96 -6.15 15.13
CA LEU A 62 19.14 -6.82 14.12
C LEU A 62 17.68 -6.97 14.56
N VAL A 63 17.43 -7.20 15.86
CA VAL A 63 16.06 -7.25 16.42
C VAL A 63 15.40 -5.88 16.35
N GLU A 64 16.12 -4.82 16.69
CA GLU A 64 15.61 -3.44 16.61
C GLU A 64 15.26 -3.07 15.16
N ARG A 65 16.15 -3.37 14.21
CA ARG A 65 15.88 -3.15 12.78
C ARG A 65 14.69 -3.95 12.27
N LEU A 66 14.51 -5.19 12.74
CA LEU A 66 13.33 -5.99 12.42
C LEU A 66 12.04 -5.40 12.96
N GLN A 67 12.07 -4.85 14.19
CA GLN A 67 10.92 -4.19 14.78
C GLN A 67 10.57 -2.90 14.03
N ALA A 68 11.56 -2.10 13.66
CA ALA A 68 11.36 -0.88 12.86
C ALA A 68 10.75 -1.23 11.49
N ALA A 69 11.30 -2.22 10.78
CA ALA A 69 10.76 -2.68 9.51
C ALA A 69 9.32 -3.22 9.66
N GLN A 70 9.02 -3.93 10.75
CA GLN A 70 7.66 -4.41 11.01
C GLN A 70 6.67 -3.25 11.22
N GLN A 71 7.07 -2.20 11.95
CA GLN A 71 6.24 -1.01 12.13
C GLN A 71 6.02 -0.27 10.81
N GLU A 72 7.04 -0.16 9.96
CA GLU A 72 6.90 0.40 8.62
C GLU A 72 5.95 -0.42 7.74
N MET A 73 6.05 -1.75 7.79
CA MET A 73 5.13 -2.65 7.09
C MET A 73 3.68 -2.45 7.54
N ASP A 74 3.45 -2.31 8.84
CA ASP A 74 2.11 -2.09 9.39
C ASP A 74 1.55 -0.72 8.97
N ALA A 75 2.37 0.31 9.01
CA ALA A 75 2.01 1.66 8.54
C ALA A 75 1.67 1.68 7.04
N LEU A 76 2.55 1.11 6.20
CA LEU A 76 2.30 1.00 4.75
C LEU A 76 1.05 0.17 4.45
N SER A 77 0.81 -0.90 5.20
CA SER A 77 -0.39 -1.73 5.06
C SER A 77 -1.66 -0.96 5.41
N ALA A 78 -1.64 -0.13 6.46
CA ALA A 78 -2.77 0.73 6.82
C ALA A 78 -3.05 1.77 5.73
N ASP A 79 -2.01 2.43 5.21
CA ASP A 79 -2.13 3.39 4.11
C ASP A 79 -2.71 2.76 2.85
N ILE A 80 -2.26 1.56 2.48
CA ILE A 80 -2.79 0.85 1.30
C ILE A 80 -4.28 0.55 1.49
N ARG A 81 -4.73 0.13 2.69
CA ARG A 81 -6.16 -0.10 2.95
C ARG A 81 -6.97 1.18 2.80
N ARG A 82 -6.48 2.29 3.36
CA ARG A 82 -7.13 3.60 3.23
C ARG A 82 -7.22 4.03 1.77
N LEU A 83 -6.13 3.94 1.01
CA LEU A 83 -6.12 4.30 -0.41
C LEU A 83 -7.06 3.42 -1.24
N LYS A 84 -7.20 2.13 -0.92
CA LYS A 84 -8.18 1.25 -1.56
C LYS A 84 -9.60 1.74 -1.32
N GLN A 85 -9.95 2.09 -0.08
CA GLN A 85 -11.27 2.65 0.25
C GLN A 85 -11.53 3.96 -0.48
N GLU A 86 -10.54 4.86 -0.53
CA GLU A 86 -10.65 6.13 -1.27
C GLU A 86 -10.81 5.91 -2.79
N CYS A 87 -10.14 4.90 -3.35
CA CYS A 87 -10.31 4.50 -4.75
C CYS A 87 -11.71 3.96 -5.03
N GLU A 88 -12.21 3.05 -4.19
CA GLU A 88 -13.56 2.47 -4.30
C GLU A 88 -14.63 3.56 -4.21
N TYR A 89 -14.50 4.46 -3.24
CA TYR A 89 -15.40 5.60 -3.09
C TYR A 89 -15.40 6.50 -4.34
N SER A 90 -14.21 6.85 -4.82
CA SER A 90 -14.07 7.68 -6.03
C SER A 90 -14.64 7.00 -7.28
N GLN A 91 -14.45 5.69 -7.41
CA GLN A 91 -15.00 4.91 -8.52
C GLN A 91 -16.53 4.87 -8.50
N LEU A 92 -17.11 4.64 -7.32
CA LEU A 92 -18.57 4.63 -7.15
C LEU A 92 -19.18 6.01 -7.43
N HIS A 93 -18.51 7.08 -6.98
CA HIS A 93 -18.91 8.44 -7.29
C HIS A 93 -18.87 8.72 -8.80
N LEU A 94 -17.83 8.26 -9.50
CA LEU A 94 -17.74 8.38 -10.96
C LEU A 94 -18.89 7.64 -11.67
N GLN A 95 -19.22 6.42 -11.24
CA GLN A 95 -20.34 5.66 -11.78
C GLN A 95 -21.69 6.37 -11.57
N LYS A 96 -21.94 6.89 -10.36
CA LYS A 96 -23.18 7.64 -10.08
C LYS A 96 -23.31 8.86 -10.98
N VAL A 97 -22.24 9.65 -11.11
CA VAL A 97 -22.25 10.84 -11.98
C VAL A 97 -22.51 10.46 -13.43
N GLN A 98 -21.88 9.38 -13.93
CA GLN A 98 -22.13 8.89 -15.29
C GLN A 98 -23.57 8.42 -15.48
N HIS A 99 -24.13 7.72 -14.50
CA HIS A 99 -25.50 7.22 -14.57
C HIS A 99 -26.53 8.35 -14.58
N VAL A 100 -26.36 9.35 -13.70
CA VAL A 100 -27.21 10.55 -13.66
C VAL A 100 -27.11 11.31 -14.98
N TRP A 101 -25.90 11.57 -15.47
CA TRP A 101 -25.72 12.25 -16.76
C TRP A 101 -26.37 11.50 -17.92
N ARG A 102 -26.25 10.17 -17.96
CA ARG A 102 -26.88 9.36 -19.00
C ARG A 102 -28.39 9.40 -18.90
N HIS A 103 -28.95 9.24 -17.71
CA HIS A 103 -30.38 9.32 -17.47
C HIS A 103 -30.96 10.69 -17.88
N ASP A 104 -30.31 11.78 -17.46
CA ASP A 104 -30.76 13.13 -17.79
C ASP A 104 -30.64 13.42 -19.30
N PHE A 105 -29.58 12.93 -19.94
CA PHE A 105 -29.40 13.04 -21.39
C PHE A 105 -30.46 12.25 -22.16
N ASP A 106 -30.71 10.99 -21.80
CA ASP A 106 -31.71 10.13 -22.45
C ASP A 106 -33.12 10.71 -22.27
N THR A 107 -33.43 11.26 -21.09
CA THR A 107 -34.70 11.94 -20.80
C THR A 107 -34.86 13.18 -21.66
N TRP A 108 -33.83 14.02 -21.76
CA TRP A 108 -33.86 15.23 -22.58
C TRP A 108 -33.98 14.90 -24.07
N TRP A 109 -33.25 13.89 -24.55
CA TRP A 109 -33.34 13.45 -25.94
C TRP A 109 -34.73 12.90 -26.27
N GLY A 110 -35.35 12.12 -25.37
CA GLY A 110 -36.73 11.65 -25.54
C GLY A 110 -37.75 12.80 -25.64
N ILE A 111 -37.55 13.90 -24.90
CA ILE A 111 -38.38 15.11 -25.01
C ILE A 111 -38.19 15.78 -26.37
N VAL A 112 -36.95 15.88 -26.84
CA VAL A 112 -36.64 16.46 -28.16
C VAL A 112 -37.26 15.64 -29.29
N ASP A 113 -37.12 14.31 -29.26
CA ASP A 113 -37.72 13.41 -30.24
C ASP A 113 -39.26 13.48 -30.23
N PHE A 114 -39.89 13.64 -29.06
CA PHE A 114 -41.33 13.83 -28.94
C PHE A 114 -41.80 15.13 -29.60
N ILE A 115 -41.08 16.24 -29.38
CA ILE A 115 -41.39 17.54 -29.99
C ILE A 115 -41.16 17.51 -31.51
N ALA A 116 -40.12 16.83 -31.98
CA ALA A 116 -39.78 16.78 -33.41
C ALA A 116 -40.74 15.92 -34.24
N ASN A 117 -41.43 14.95 -33.62
CA ASN A 117 -42.39 14.04 -34.28
C ASN A 117 -43.86 14.35 -33.95
N SER A 118 -44.16 15.45 -33.25
CA SER A 118 -45.52 15.96 -32.99
C SER A 118 -45.87 17.06 -33.98
#